data_AF-A0A9P8ZJI5-F1
#
_entry.id   AF-A0A9P8ZJI5-F1
#
_cell.length_a   1.000
_cell.length_b   1.000
_cell.length_c   1.000
_cell.angle_alpha   90.00
_cell.angle_beta   90.00
_cell.angle_gamma   90.00
#
_symmetry.space_group_name_H-M   'P 1'
#
loop_
_entity.id
_entity.type
_entity.pdbx_description
1 polymer ?
#
loop_
_entity_poly.entity_id
_entity_poly.type
_entity_poly.pdbx_seq_one_letter_code
_entity_poly.pdbx_strand_id
1 'polypeptide(L)'
;MRATLSHLPARPLRSPFPSLQALYVRRPALPAKWKIADVYKGDSFYDGFEFFTYPDPTDGLVNYVSMKEAIKLNLTHADDSSFVIRGDQSAN
;
A
#
# COMPACT_ATOMS: atom_id res chain seq x y z
N MET A 1 -56.48 19.13 -65.30
CA MET A 1 -56.75 18.13 -64.24
C MET A 1 -56.17 18.67 -62.92
N ARG A 2 -57.00 18.83 -61.89
CA ARG A 2 -56.57 19.18 -60.53
C ARG A 2 -55.95 17.95 -59.86
N ALA A 3 -54.84 18.13 -59.14
CA ALA A 3 -54.47 17.27 -58.02
C ALA A 3 -53.77 18.13 -56.95
N THR A 4 -54.42 18.26 -55.81
CA THR A 4 -53.96 18.93 -54.59
C THR A 4 -52.89 18.08 -53.91
N LEU A 5 -51.68 18.61 -53.71
CA LEU A 5 -50.69 17.96 -52.85
C LEU A 5 -50.86 18.47 -51.42
N SER A 6 -51.36 17.57 -50.57
CA SER A 6 -51.61 17.72 -49.14
C SER A 6 -50.38 18.21 -48.36
N HIS A 7 -50.52 19.33 -47.65
CA HIS A 7 -49.55 19.85 -46.70
C HIS A 7 -49.67 19.06 -45.39
N LEU A 8 -48.71 18.16 -45.12
CA LEU A 8 -48.62 17.47 -43.82
C LEU A 8 -48.04 18.45 -42.78
N PRO A 9 -48.63 18.57 -41.58
CA PRO A 9 -48.08 19.44 -40.54
C PRO A 9 -46.77 18.88 -40.00
N ALA A 10 -45.79 19.76 -39.78
CA ALA A 10 -44.52 19.41 -39.16
C ALA A 10 -44.74 18.82 -37.76
N ARG A 11 -44.24 17.61 -37.53
CA ARG A 11 -44.27 16.94 -36.22
C ARG A 11 -43.21 17.60 -35.32
N PRO A 12 -43.56 18.06 -34.10
CA PRO A 12 -42.55 18.61 -33.20
C PRO A 12 -41.58 17.51 -32.75
N LEU A 13 -40.28 17.72 -32.96
CA LEU A 13 -39.22 16.87 -32.42
C LEU A 13 -39.19 17.00 -30.90
N ARG A 14 -39.81 16.03 -30.22
CA ARG A 14 -39.63 15.85 -28.78
C ARG A 14 -38.17 15.41 -28.56
N SER A 15 -37.35 16.29 -28.00
CA SER A 15 -35.97 15.95 -27.66
C SER A 15 -35.96 14.83 -26.61
N PRO A 16 -35.20 13.75 -26.82
CA PRO A 16 -35.12 12.65 -25.85
C PRO A 16 -34.04 12.89 -24.78
N PHE A 17 -33.41 14.06 -24.75
CA PHE A 17 -32.24 14.30 -23.92
C PHE A 17 -32.53 15.27 -22.76
N PRO A 18 -32.33 14.85 -21.50
CA PRO A 18 -32.40 15.76 -20.36
C PRO A 18 -31.23 16.76 -20.40
N SER A 19 -31.48 17.97 -19.89
CA SER A 19 -30.56 19.10 -19.83
C SER A 19 -29.24 18.78 -19.10
N LEU A 20 -28.13 19.40 -19.55
CA LEU A 20 -26.77 19.27 -18.98
C LEU A 20 -26.60 20.02 -17.64
N GLN A 21 -27.51 19.82 -16.69
CA GLN A 21 -27.30 20.16 -15.28
C GLN A 21 -27.27 18.85 -14.48
N ALA A 22 -26.39 17.92 -14.90
CA ALA A 22 -26.10 16.74 -14.12
C ALA A 22 -25.38 17.20 -12.85
N LEU A 23 -26.13 17.29 -11.75
CA LEU A 23 -25.66 17.62 -10.41
C LEU A 23 -24.39 16.81 -10.12
N TYR A 24 -23.27 17.50 -9.86
CA TYR A 24 -22.06 16.88 -9.37
C TYR A 24 -22.32 16.37 -7.94
N VAL A 25 -22.88 15.16 -7.83
CA VAL A 25 -23.03 14.48 -6.55
C VAL A 25 -21.64 14.03 -6.13
N ARG A 26 -20.99 14.81 -5.27
CA ARG A 26 -19.75 14.39 -4.59
C ARG A 26 -20.09 13.19 -3.71
N ARG A 27 -19.91 11.98 -4.24
CA ARG A 27 -19.99 10.76 -3.45
C ARG A 27 -18.87 10.83 -2.41
N PRO A 28 -19.18 10.75 -1.10
CA PRO A 28 -18.13 10.61 -0.11
C PRO A 28 -17.34 9.33 -0.44
N ALA A 29 -16.02 9.42 -0.44
CA ALA A 29 -15.19 8.24 -0.57
C ALA A 29 -15.54 7.28 0.58
N LEU A 30 -15.78 6.01 0.26
CA LEU A 30 -15.92 4.99 1.28
C LEU A 30 -14.59 4.92 2.07
N PRO A 31 -14.63 4.80 3.40
CA PRO A 31 -13.42 4.68 4.19
C PRO A 31 -12.61 3.47 3.72
N ALA A 32 -11.31 3.67 3.50
CA ALA A 32 -10.41 2.57 3.14
C ALA A 32 -10.41 1.53 4.27
N LYS A 33 -10.57 0.25 3.91
CA LYS A 33 -10.43 -0.87 4.84
C LYS A 33 -9.03 -1.43 4.74
N TRP A 34 -8.26 -1.32 5.81
CA TRP A 34 -6.93 -1.89 5.91
C TRP A 34 -7.02 -3.35 6.35
N LYS A 35 -6.08 -4.17 5.85
CA LYS A 35 -5.86 -5.54 6.28
C LYS A 35 -4.39 -5.69 6.63
N ILE A 36 -4.08 -6.62 7.52
CA ILE A 36 -2.71 -7.03 7.77
C ILE A 36 -2.14 -7.57 6.46
N ALA A 37 -1.02 -7.01 6.03
CA ALA A 37 -0.29 -7.47 4.86
C ALA A 37 0.66 -8.62 5.25
N ASP A 38 1.49 -8.40 6.27
CA ASP A 38 2.51 -9.33 6.74
C ASP A 38 2.52 -9.44 8.27
N VAL A 39 2.96 -10.59 8.78
CA VAL A 39 3.16 -10.84 10.21
C VAL A 39 4.55 -11.43 10.41
N TYR A 40 5.42 -10.68 11.08
CA TYR A 40 6.72 -11.14 11.55
C TYR A 40 6.66 -11.34 13.05
N LYS A 41 6.91 -12.57 13.51
CA LYS A 41 6.77 -12.96 14.91
C LYS A 41 7.73 -14.11 15.21
N GLY A 42 8.51 -13.96 16.28
CA GLY A 42 9.56 -14.90 16.63
C GLY A 42 10.53 -15.11 15.47
N ASP A 43 10.84 -16.36 15.15
CA ASP A 43 11.84 -16.72 14.15
C ASP A 43 11.54 -16.17 12.74
N SER A 44 10.28 -15.88 12.41
CA SER A 44 9.95 -15.35 11.08
C SER A 44 10.52 -13.96 10.81
N PHE A 45 10.99 -13.24 11.84
CA PHE A 45 11.80 -12.03 11.66
C PHE A 45 13.10 -12.30 10.89
N TYR A 46 13.73 -13.46 11.07
CA TYR A 46 14.95 -13.80 10.34
C TYR A 46 14.71 -14.00 8.85
N ASP A 47 13.51 -14.44 8.46
CA ASP A 47 13.15 -14.62 7.04
C ASP A 47 12.67 -13.30 6.39
N GLY A 48 12.16 -12.37 7.19
CA GLY A 48 11.57 -11.12 6.72
C GLY A 48 12.56 -9.98 6.48
N PHE A 49 13.77 -10.07 7.03
CA PHE A 49 14.72 -8.97 7.09
C PHE A 49 16.13 -9.38 6.69
N GLU A 50 16.80 -8.49 5.94
CA GLU A 50 18.23 -8.62 5.65
C GLU A 50 19.07 -8.07 6.80
N PHE A 51 20.14 -8.80 7.15
CA PHE A 51 21.15 -8.33 8.08
C PHE A 51 22.27 -7.67 7.28
N PHE A 52 22.26 -6.34 7.29
CA PHE A 52 23.28 -5.52 6.64
C PHE A 52 24.67 -5.83 7.21
N THR A 53 25.68 -5.96 6.35
CA THR A 53 27.07 -6.29 6.74
C THR A 53 28.11 -5.39 6.11
N TYR A 54 27.70 -4.29 5.50
CA TYR A 54 28.62 -3.33 4.88
C TYR A 54 29.01 -2.24 5.90
N PRO A 55 30.04 -1.42 5.58
CA PRO A 55 30.38 -0.26 6.40
C PRO A 55 29.16 0.64 6.60
N ASP A 56 29.08 1.26 7.77
CA ASP A 56 27.99 2.17 8.09
C ASP A 56 27.99 3.38 7.13
N PRO A 57 26.91 3.60 6.35
CA PRO A 57 26.85 4.72 5.41
C PRO A 57 26.86 6.10 6.09
N THR A 58 26.67 6.15 7.42
CA THR A 58 26.70 7.38 8.22
C THR A 58 28.01 7.59 8.97
N ASP A 59 29.04 6.78 8.68
CA ASP A 59 30.38 6.85 9.27
C ASP A 59 30.40 6.71 10.81
N GLY A 60 29.48 5.92 11.36
CA GLY A 60 29.40 5.61 12.79
C GLY A 60 30.46 4.61 13.27
N LEU A 61 30.74 4.65 14.58
CA LEU A 61 31.61 3.68 15.26
C LEU A 61 30.86 2.37 15.55
N VAL A 62 30.47 1.68 14.49
CA VAL A 62 29.69 0.44 14.56
C VAL A 62 30.24 -0.59 13.57
N ASN A 63 30.17 -1.87 13.94
CA ASN A 63 30.46 -2.99 13.06
C ASN A 63 29.19 -3.84 12.91
N TYR A 64 28.51 -3.75 11.76
CA TYR A 64 27.36 -4.58 11.48
C TYR A 64 27.80 -6.01 11.13
N VAL A 65 27.13 -7.02 11.69
CA VAL A 65 27.49 -8.43 11.52
C VAL A 65 26.36 -9.22 10.88
N SER A 66 26.72 -10.32 10.21
CA SER A 66 25.74 -11.21 9.59
C SER A 66 24.78 -11.80 10.62
N MET A 67 23.58 -12.20 10.19
CA MET A 67 22.59 -12.87 11.06
C MET A 67 23.20 -14.04 11.85
N LYS A 68 23.97 -14.91 11.18
CA LYS A 68 24.63 -16.05 11.81
C LYS A 68 25.57 -15.62 12.94
N GLU A 69 26.36 -14.56 12.71
CA GLU A 69 27.28 -14.05 13.72
C GLU A 69 26.52 -13.34 14.85
N ALA A 70 25.47 -12.58 14.52
CA ALA A 70 24.60 -11.95 15.52
C ALA A 70 23.96 -12.98 16.46
N ILE A 71 23.44 -14.10 15.94
CA ILE A 71 22.88 -15.20 16.75
C ILE A 71 23.98 -15.83 17.63
N LYS A 72 25.15 -16.13 17.03
CA LYS A 72 26.28 -16.74 17.74
C LYS A 72 26.81 -15.87 18.89
N LEU A 73 26.86 -14.56 18.68
CA LEU A 73 27.25 -13.56 19.68
C LEU A 73 26.07 -13.14 20.57
N ASN A 74 24.89 -13.74 20.38
CA ASN A 74 23.67 -13.45 21.11
C ASN A 74 23.20 -11.98 20.95
N LEU A 75 23.64 -11.26 19.91
CA LEU A 75 23.19 -9.90 19.59
C LEU A 75 21.74 -9.84 19.10
N THR A 76 21.21 -11.00 18.67
CA THR A 76 19.79 -11.20 18.37
C THR A 76 19.31 -12.53 18.92
N HIS A 77 18.04 -12.57 19.31
CA HIS A 77 17.35 -13.76 19.78
C HIS A 77 15.86 -13.63 19.46
N ALA A 78 15.22 -14.72 19.08
CA ALA A 78 13.78 -14.78 18.87
C ALA A 78 13.15 -15.85 19.77
N ASP A 79 11.97 -15.56 20.30
CA ASP A 79 11.09 -16.54 20.93
C ASP A 79 9.66 -16.39 20.38
N ASP A 80 8.72 -17.18 20.90
CA ASP A 80 7.32 -17.18 20.47
C ASP A 80 6.61 -15.82 20.56
N SER A 81 7.19 -14.81 21.19
CA SER A 81 6.55 -13.52 21.46
C SER A 81 7.46 -12.31 21.27
N SER A 82 8.78 -12.50 21.28
CA SER A 82 9.77 -11.44 21.27
C SER A 82 10.83 -11.66 20.20
N PHE A 83 11.32 -10.54 19.68
CA PHE A 83 12.53 -10.49 18.86
C PHE A 83 13.45 -9.42 19.46
N VAL A 84 14.66 -9.83 19.84
CA VAL A 84 15.64 -8.97 20.50
C VAL A 84 16.70 -8.56 19.49
N ILE A 85 17.08 -7.29 19.54
CA ILE A 85 18.23 -6.70 18.84
C ILE A 85 19.00 -5.87 19.86
N ARG A 86 20.32 -6.07 19.96
CA ARG A 86 21.17 -5.34 20.90
C ARG A 86 22.60 -5.17 20.40
N GLY A 87 23.29 -4.17 20.95
CA GLY A 87 24.74 -4.03 20.79
C GLY A 87 25.50 -5.05 21.64
N ASP A 88 26.77 -5.26 21.31
CA ASP A 88 27.67 -6.07 22.13
C ASP A 88 27.87 -5.40 23.50
N GLN A 89 27.91 -6.21 24.55
CA GLN A 89 28.08 -5.81 25.96
C GLN A 89 29.15 -6.65 26.66
N SER A 90 29.92 -7.45 25.93
CA SER A 90 31.09 -8.12 26.49
C SER A 90 32.13 -7.07 26.91
N ALA A 91 32.75 -7.28 28.08
CA ALA A 91 33.83 -6.41 28.53
C ALA A 91 35.01 -6.55 27.56
N ASN A 92 35.45 -5.43 26.99
CA ASN A 92 36.61 -5.34 26.10
C ASN A 92 37.91 -5.59 26.85
#